data_AF-A0A830PW25-F1
#
_entry.id   AF-A0A830PW25-F1
#
_cell.length_a   1.000
_cell.length_b   1.000
_cell.length_c   1.000
_cell.angle_alpha   90.00
_cell.angle_beta   90.00
_cell.angle_gamma   90.00
#
_symmetry.space_group_name_H-M   'P 1'
#
loop_
_entity.id
_entity.type
_entity.pdbx_description
1 polymer ?
#
loop_
_entity_poly.entity_id
_entity_poly.type
_entity_poly.pdbx_seq_one_letter_code
_entity_poly.pdbx_strand_id
1 'polypeptide(L)'
;MGQINLRYCVRWSGGTAVSTVTINVIPVNDPPITADLAFTINEDTPLTNQIPAFDPDGDPLTFTLLNPPPSNGSVVLGQMEYLPIHQI
;
A
#
# COMPACT_ATOMS: atom_id res chain seq x y z
N MET A 1 8.17 -11.38 -7.40
CA MET A 1 8.59 -11.54 -8.82
C MET A 1 9.59 -12.69 -8.95
N GLY A 2 9.81 -13.26 -10.14
CA GLY A 2 10.58 -14.51 -10.28
C GLY A 2 10.96 -14.91 -11.71
N GLN A 3 11.67 -16.03 -11.83
CA GLN A 3 12.14 -16.59 -13.09
C GLN A 3 11.14 -17.62 -13.62
N ILE A 4 10.69 -17.45 -14.87
CA ILE A 4 9.83 -18.41 -15.56
C ILE A 4 10.71 -19.25 -16.49
N ASN A 5 10.68 -20.56 -16.30
CA ASN A 5 11.39 -21.51 -17.14
C ASN A 5 10.38 -22.32 -17.96
N LEU A 6 10.34 -22.06 -19.26
CA LEU A 6 9.49 -22.80 -20.19
C LEU A 6 10.32 -23.89 -20.86
N ARG A 7 9.88 -25.15 -20.75
CA ARG A 7 10.47 -26.27 -21.48
C ARG A 7 9.62 -26.58 -22.70
N TYR A 8 10.26 -26.69 -23.86
CA TYR A 8 9.59 -27.13 -25.09
C TYR A 8 10.36 -28.29 -25.72
N CYS A 9 9.61 -29.22 -26.30
CA CYS A 9 10.16 -30.32 -27.09
C CYS A 9 9.89 -30.07 -28.57
N VAL A 10 10.94 -30.14 -29.38
CA VAL A 10 10.84 -30.16 -30.84
C VAL A 10 10.94 -31.62 -31.28
N ARG A 11 9.96 -32.09 -32.05
CA ARG A 11 9.92 -33.48 -32.53
C ARG A 11 9.97 -33.51 -34.05
N TRP A 12 10.66 -34.51 -34.57
CA TRP A 12 10.63 -34.91 -35.97
C TRP A 12 10.48 -36.45 -36.03
N SER A 13 10.22 -37.00 -37.22
CA SER A 13 9.98 -38.44 -37.41
C SER A 13 11.12 -39.36 -36.93
N GLY A 14 12.32 -38.81 -36.69
CA GLY A 14 13.50 -39.55 -36.26
C GLY A 14 14.03 -39.21 -34.85
N GLY A 15 13.37 -38.33 -34.10
CA GLY A 15 13.87 -37.97 -32.77
C GLY A 15 13.21 -36.75 -32.12
N THR A 16 13.67 -36.45 -30.91
CA THR A 16 13.19 -35.32 -30.10
C THR A 16 14.35 -34.52 -29.54
N ALA A 17 14.26 -33.19 -29.59
CA ALA A 17 15.13 -32.27 -28.87
C ALA A 17 14.33 -31.52 -27.82
N VAL A 18 14.90 -31.25 -26.65
CA VAL A 18 14.27 -30.45 -25.60
C VAL A 18 15.13 -29.23 -25.32
N SER A 19 14.50 -28.06 -25.27
CA SER A 19 15.16 -26.79 -24.95
C SER A 19 14.37 -26.05 -23.88
N THR A 20 15.07 -25.18 -23.16
CA THR A 20 14.48 -24.32 -22.12
C THR A 20 14.61 -22.86 -22.53
N VAL A 21 13.54 -22.10 -22.42
CA VAL A 21 13.54 -20.65 -22.48
C VAL A 21 13.48 -20.12 -21.04
N THR A 22 14.44 -19.30 -20.68
CA THR A 22 14.47 -18.61 -19.38
C THR A 22 13.97 -17.19 -19.58
N ILE A 23 12.94 -16.81 -18.82
CA ILE A 23 12.40 -15.46 -18.77
C ILE A 23 12.62 -14.91 -17.36
N ASN A 24 13.35 -13.81 -17.27
CA ASN A 24 13.59 -13.11 -16.01
C ASN A 24 12.57 -11.98 -15.87
N VAL A 25 11.73 -12.03 -14.84
CA VAL A 25 10.83 -10.92 -14.49
C VAL A 25 11.49 -10.10 -13.39
N ILE A 26 11.79 -8.83 -13.69
CA ILE A 26 12.51 -7.95 -12.79
C ILE A 26 11.54 -7.19 -11.87
N PRO A 27 11.71 -7.30 -10.54
CA PRO A 27 11.60 -6.22 -9.57
C PRO A 27 11.19 -4.79 -9.98
N VAL A 28 9.95 -4.32 -9.93
CA VAL A 28 9.68 -2.87 -9.80
C VAL A 28 8.96 -2.62 -8.49
N ASN A 29 9.45 -1.65 -7.72
CA ASN A 29 8.81 -1.22 -6.48
C ASN A 29 7.51 -0.47 -6.80
N ASP A 30 6.41 -0.93 -6.23
CA ASP A 30 5.11 -0.30 -6.34
C ASP A 30 4.93 0.69 -5.18
N PRO A 31 4.41 1.91 -5.43
CA PRO A 31 4.19 2.88 -4.36
C PRO A 31 2.99 2.49 -3.48
N PRO A 32 2.93 3.00 -2.24
CA PRO A 32 1.79 2.77 -1.37
C PRO A 32 0.53 3.46 -1.89
N ILE A 33 -0.62 2.84 -1.59
CA ILE A 33 -1.95 3.25 -2.02
C ILE A 33 -2.76 3.65 -0.79
N THR A 34 -3.48 4.78 -0.88
CA THR A 34 -4.40 5.30 0.15
C THR A 34 -5.58 6.02 -0.51
N ALA A 35 -6.59 6.38 0.26
CA ALA A 35 -7.78 7.11 -0.22
C ALA A 35 -8.07 8.34 0.64
N ASP A 36 -8.69 9.35 0.03
CA ASP A 36 -9.20 10.52 0.73
C ASP A 36 -10.31 10.11 1.71
N LEU A 37 -10.30 10.74 2.89
CA LEU A 37 -11.31 10.55 3.92
C LEU A 37 -11.97 11.88 4.25
N ALA A 38 -13.28 11.86 4.45
CA ALA A 38 -14.05 13.00 4.91
C ALA A 38 -14.95 12.59 6.07
N PHE A 39 -14.95 13.38 7.14
CA PHE A 39 -15.75 13.14 8.33
C PHE A 39 -16.49 14.42 8.72
N THR A 40 -17.67 14.24 9.29
CA THR A 40 -18.40 15.29 10.01
C THR A 40 -18.62 14.79 11.42
N ILE A 41 -18.14 15.56 12.38
CA ILE A 41 -18.28 15.27 13.81
C ILE A 41 -18.88 16.48 14.50
N ASN A 42 -19.54 16.24 15.62
CA ASN A 42 -19.90 17.33 16.51
C ASN A 42 -18.65 17.84 17.22
N GLU A 43 -18.70 19.08 17.67
CA GLU A 43 -17.73 19.59 18.64
C GLU A 43 -17.67 18.70 19.88
N ASP A 44 -16.52 18.76 20.58
CA ASP A 44 -16.24 18.01 21.80
C ASP A 44 -16.41 16.47 21.69
N THR A 45 -16.49 15.95 20.46
CA THR A 45 -16.63 14.52 20.18
C THR A 45 -15.36 13.99 19.51
N PRO A 46 -14.65 13.02 20.13
CA PRO A 46 -13.47 12.46 19.48
C PRO A 46 -13.80 11.67 18.22
N LEU A 47 -12.95 11.77 17.21
CA LEU A 47 -12.94 10.85 16.06
C LEU A 47 -11.83 9.83 16.24
N THR A 48 -12.22 8.56 16.40
CA THR A 48 -11.27 7.44 16.36
C THR A 48 -11.39 6.66 15.06
N ASN A 49 -10.34 6.61 14.24
CA ASN A 49 -10.37 5.87 12.97
C ASN A 49 -8.98 5.33 12.56
N GLN A 50 -8.90 4.56 11.47
CA GLN A 50 -7.61 4.23 10.85
C GLN A 50 -7.52 4.90 9.47
N ILE A 51 -6.32 5.28 9.05
CA ILE A 51 -6.07 5.67 7.66
C ILE A 51 -5.87 4.38 6.86
N PRO A 52 -6.78 4.03 5.92
CA PRO A 52 -6.60 2.84 5.10
C PRO A 52 -5.47 3.11 4.12
N ALA A 53 -4.32 2.47 4.33
CA ALA A 53 -3.22 2.49 3.40
C ALA A 53 -2.62 1.08 3.25
N PHE A 54 -2.10 0.80 2.07
CA PHE A 54 -1.55 -0.51 1.72
C PHE A 54 -0.36 -0.33 0.77
N ASP A 55 0.71 -1.06 1.04
CA ASP A 55 1.86 -1.16 0.14
C ASP A 55 1.81 -2.51 -0.60
N PRO A 56 1.78 -2.53 -1.95
CA PRO A 56 1.71 -3.78 -2.71
C PRO A 56 2.91 -4.72 -2.53
N ASP A 57 4.08 -4.17 -2.20
CA ASP A 57 5.30 -4.95 -1.91
C ASP A 57 5.41 -5.35 -0.43
N GLY A 58 4.54 -4.80 0.42
CA GLY A 58 4.50 -5.08 1.85
C GLY A 58 5.50 -4.26 2.66
N ASP A 59 6.02 -3.17 2.10
CA ASP A 59 6.93 -2.28 2.80
C ASP A 59 6.24 -1.58 4.00
N PRO A 60 6.97 -1.35 5.11
CA PRO A 60 6.41 -0.70 6.28
C PRO A 60 6.04 0.77 5.98
N LEU A 61 4.81 1.14 6.31
CA LEU A 61 4.29 2.48 6.09
C LEU A 61 4.61 3.43 7.24
N THR A 62 4.96 4.67 6.91
CA THR A 62 5.09 5.79 7.86
C THR A 62 4.08 6.87 7.51
N PHE A 63 3.39 7.41 8.51
CA PHE A 63 2.38 8.45 8.34
C PHE A 63 2.88 9.77 8.94
N THR A 64 2.65 10.87 8.23
CA THR A 64 2.96 12.23 8.68
C THR A 64 1.82 13.17 8.33
N LEU A 65 1.59 14.17 9.20
CA LEU A 65 0.66 15.24 8.90
C LEU A 65 1.38 16.30 8.07
N LEU A 66 0.86 16.58 6.87
CA LEU A 66 1.38 17.68 6.03
C LEU A 66 0.91 19.04 6.54
N ASN A 67 -0.27 19.08 7.17
CA ASN A 67 -0.84 20.28 7.76
C ASN A 67 -1.09 20.05 9.25
N PRO A 68 -0.77 21.02 10.13
CA PRO A 68 -1.11 20.90 11.53
C PRO A 68 -2.64 20.88 11.70
N PRO A 69 -3.16 20.24 12.76
CA PRO A 69 -4.56 20.39 13.11
C PRO A 69 -4.89 21.86 13.40
N PRO A 70 -6.18 22.25 13.31
CA PRO A 70 -6.63 23.55 13.79
C PRO A 70 -6.18 23.80 15.23
N SER A 71 -6.02 25.07 15.63
CA SER A 71 -5.51 25.46 16.97
C SER A 71 -6.25 24.82 18.15
N ASN A 72 -7.49 24.38 17.91
CA ASN A 72 -8.40 23.84 18.92
C ASN A 72 -8.60 22.33 18.76
N GLY A 73 -7.65 21.63 18.16
CA GLY A 73 -7.69 20.17 18.03
C GLY A 73 -6.30 19.56 18.06
N SER A 74 -6.23 18.29 18.47
CA SER A 74 -5.01 17.49 18.43
C SER A 74 -5.24 16.23 17.60
N VAL A 75 -4.21 15.77 16.90
CA VAL A 75 -4.22 14.53 16.11
C VAL A 75 -3.08 13.65 16.57
N VAL A 76 -3.38 12.39 16.89
CA VAL A 76 -2.38 11.34 17.11
C VAL A 76 -2.39 10.38 15.93
N LEU A 77 -1.22 10.17 15.32
CA LEU A 77 -1.02 9.20 14.23
C LEU A 77 -0.59 7.84 14.81
N GLY A 78 -1.27 6.76 14.39
CA GLY A 78 -0.98 5.38 14.82
C GLY A 78 -2.25 4.54 14.99
N GLN A 79 -3.31 5.20 15.46
CA GLN A 79 -4.73 4.85 15.43
C GLN A 79 -5.36 6.23 15.52
N MET A 80 -5.95 6.79 14.46
CA MET A 80 -6.37 8.20 14.45
C MET A 80 -7.23 8.46 15.69
N GLU A 81 -6.76 9.26 16.63
CA GLU A 81 -7.54 9.81 17.75
C GLU A 81 -7.47 11.33 17.58
N TYR A 82 -8.60 11.92 17.23
CA TYR A 82 -8.77 13.37 17.13
C TYR A 82 -9.67 13.84 18.26
N LEU A 83 -9.18 14.74 19.12
CA LEU A 83 -9.95 15.35 20.20
C LEU A 83 -10.22 16.83 19.86
N PRO A 84 -11.46 17.23 19.54
CA PRO A 84 -11.82 18.64 19.45
C PRO A 84 -11.94 19.25 20.85
N ILE A 85 -11.47 20.50 21.03
CA ILE A 85 -11.70 21.29 22.25
C ILE A 85 -12.50 22.57 21.94
N HIS A 86 -13.29 22.98 22.94
CA HIS A 86 -14.16 24.16 22.97
C HIS A 86 -13.50 25.45 22.45
N GLN A 87 -14.20 26.19 21.58
CA GLN A 87 -13.82 27.57 21.24
C GLN A 87 -14.15 28.51 22.40
N ILE A 88 -13.13 29.19 22.93
CA ILE A 88 -13.28 30.46 23.63
C ILE A 88 -12.22 31.42 23.07
#